data_AF-A0A0F7F904-F1
#
_entry.id   AF-A0A0F7F904-F1
#
_cell.length_a   1.000
_cell.length_b   1.000
_cell.length_c   1.000
_cell.angle_alpha   90.00
_cell.angle_beta   90.00
_cell.angle_gamma   90.00
#
_symmetry.space_group_name_H-M   'P 1'
#
loop_
_entity.id
_entity.type
_entity.pdbx_description
1 polymer ?
#
loop_
_entity_poly.entity_id
_entity_poly.type
_entity_poly.pdbx_seq_one_letter_code
_entity_poly.pdbx_strand_id
1 'polypeptide(L)'
;MGSKLRITLDFPGIVIFDPVTLTDYLNEKKIATSDLITFFNENEEVGEEVIKRGAIIPMYPIPELDYNIFINLENKSDVPIPMEWKLFETQTFPLRVSSEVVIISDIEAIMDWEEEFYVNYENYLDERSTSNDYTKIPMGNYGVSITGYCEPNKGAEADYGYILNFQRGSELPTFIFTKSIDEYNFIVDPLRKK
;
A
#
# COMPACT_ATOMS: atom_id res chain seq x y z
N MET A 1 11.18 -1.08 -16.34
CA MET A 1 11.04 -2.47 -15.90
C MET A 1 10.39 -2.39 -14.53
N GLY A 2 9.15 -2.85 -14.39
CA GLY A 2 8.47 -2.85 -13.09
C GLY A 2 9.19 -3.76 -12.09
N SER A 3 9.18 -3.43 -10.80
CA SER A 3 9.70 -4.30 -9.75
C SER A 3 8.59 -5.25 -9.27
N LYS A 4 8.98 -6.48 -8.89
CA LYS A 4 8.11 -7.45 -8.22
C LYS A 4 8.64 -7.63 -6.79
N LEU A 5 7.78 -7.39 -5.82
CA LEU A 5 8.03 -7.59 -4.39
C LEU A 5 7.17 -8.75 -3.89
N ARG A 6 7.53 -9.32 -2.75
CA ARG A 6 6.70 -10.31 -2.04
C ARG A 6 6.58 -9.90 -0.58
N ILE A 7 5.35 -9.82 -0.10
CA ILE A 7 5.03 -9.43 1.27
C ILE A 7 4.27 -10.58 1.94
N THR A 8 4.71 -11.01 3.11
CA THR A 8 4.01 -11.97 3.98
C THR A 8 3.21 -11.21 5.00
N LEU A 9 1.92 -11.53 5.14
CA LEU A 9 1.05 -10.87 6.10
C LEU A 9 0.84 -11.70 7.36
N ASP A 10 1.07 -11.05 8.50
CA ASP A 10 0.76 -11.51 9.85
C ASP A 10 -0.53 -10.86 10.37
N PHE A 11 -0.92 -9.71 9.81
CA PHE A 11 -2.19 -9.03 10.09
C PHE A 11 -2.99 -8.82 8.80
N PRO A 12 -4.33 -8.64 8.88
CA PRO A 12 -5.20 -8.66 7.71
C PRO A 12 -5.18 -7.35 6.91
N GLY A 13 -4.00 -6.85 6.52
CA GLY A 13 -3.87 -5.59 5.80
C GLY A 13 -2.48 -5.34 5.23
N ILE A 14 -2.43 -4.52 4.18
CA ILE A 14 -1.21 -3.90 3.66
C ILE A 14 -1.30 -2.39 3.83
N VAL A 15 -0.17 -1.71 4.05
CA VAL A 15 -0.06 -0.27 3.98
C VAL A 15 1.10 0.13 3.06
N ILE A 16 0.86 1.14 2.22
CA ILE A 16 1.85 1.71 1.30
C ILE A 16 2.09 3.16 1.70
N PHE A 17 3.34 3.56 1.86
CA PHE A 17 3.68 4.91 2.31
C PHE A 17 5.10 5.31 1.94
N ASP A 18 5.34 6.63 1.90
CA ASP A 18 6.68 7.20 1.96
C ASP A 18 6.93 7.61 3.43
N PRO A 19 7.99 7.09 4.08
CA PRO A 19 8.16 7.22 5.53
C PRO A 19 8.37 8.66 5.98
N VAL A 20 9.06 9.47 5.17
CA VAL A 20 9.24 10.91 5.43
C VAL A 20 7.91 11.65 5.34
N THR A 21 7.10 11.34 4.33
CA THR A 21 5.78 11.95 4.14
C THR A 21 4.83 11.63 5.30
N LEU A 22 4.81 10.37 5.77
CA LEU A 22 4.03 9.98 6.94
C LEU A 22 4.54 10.69 8.20
N THR A 23 5.85 10.69 8.43
CA THR A 23 6.48 11.36 9.59
C THR A 23 6.16 12.85 9.63
N ASP A 24 6.28 13.54 8.50
CA ASP A 24 5.95 14.97 8.38
C ASP A 24 4.48 15.23 8.73
N TYR A 25 3.57 14.37 8.28
CA TYR A 25 2.15 14.46 8.62
C TYR A 25 1.91 14.30 10.13
N LEU A 26 2.50 13.27 10.75
CA LEU A 26 2.36 13.00 12.17
C LEU A 26 2.88 14.18 13.01
N ASN A 27 4.04 14.74 12.61
CA ASN A 27 4.64 15.91 13.25
C ASN A 27 3.78 17.18 13.08
N GLU A 28 3.25 17.45 11.88
CA GLU A 28 2.33 18.58 11.62
C GLU A 28 1.09 18.51 12.53
N LYS A 29 0.54 17.29 12.70
CA LYS A 29 -0.65 17.03 13.51
C LYS A 29 -0.37 16.81 14.99
N LYS A 30 0.89 16.76 15.40
CA LYS A 30 1.34 16.45 16.77
C LYS A 30 0.80 15.11 17.28
N ILE A 31 0.75 14.11 16.40
CA ILE A 31 0.39 12.73 16.75
C ILE A 31 1.65 12.04 17.26
N ALA A 32 1.60 11.54 18.50
CA ALA A 32 2.77 10.98 19.20
C ALA A 32 2.57 9.51 19.64
N THR A 33 1.49 8.87 19.21
CA THR A 33 1.25 7.44 19.45
C THR A 33 1.91 6.59 18.37
N SER A 34 2.39 5.39 18.71
CA SER A 34 2.85 4.41 17.72
C SER A 34 1.69 3.62 17.10
N ASP A 35 0.60 3.41 17.85
CA ASP A 35 -0.62 2.79 17.32
C ASP A 35 -1.44 3.79 16.50
N LEU A 36 -1.01 3.96 15.24
CA LEU A 36 -1.63 4.88 14.30
C LEU A 36 -2.95 4.34 13.76
N ILE A 37 -3.08 3.03 13.55
CA ILE A 37 -4.33 2.45 13.03
C ILE A 37 -5.49 2.66 13.99
N THR A 38 -5.29 2.41 15.29
CA THR A 38 -6.32 2.64 16.31
C THR A 38 -6.64 4.12 16.37
N PHE A 39 -5.61 4.97 16.38
CA PHE A 39 -5.78 6.42 16.40
C PHE A 39 -6.59 6.94 15.21
N PHE A 40 -6.30 6.50 13.98
CA PHE A 40 -7.01 6.91 12.78
C PHE A 40 -8.45 6.38 12.74
N ASN A 41 -8.71 5.17 13.24
CA ASN A 41 -10.06 4.62 13.34
C ASN A 41 -10.91 5.36 14.40
N GLU A 42 -10.31 5.76 15.52
CA GLU A 42 -10.99 6.54 16.56
C GLU A 42 -11.18 8.02 16.18
N ASN A 43 -10.38 8.52 15.24
CA ASN A 43 -10.40 9.90 14.76
C ASN A 43 -10.60 9.94 13.24
N GLU A 44 -11.80 9.55 12.79
CA GLU A 44 -12.14 9.33 11.38
C GLU A 44 -11.73 10.49 10.45
N GLU A 45 -11.97 11.75 10.83
CA GLU A 45 -11.56 12.91 10.02
C GLU A 45 -10.04 12.96 9.78
N VAL A 46 -9.25 12.59 10.79
CA VAL A 46 -7.78 12.54 10.71
C VAL A 46 -7.33 11.31 9.91
N GLY A 47 -8.03 10.19 10.05
CA GLY A 47 -7.82 8.98 9.24
C GLY A 47 -8.11 9.21 7.74
N GLU A 48 -9.16 9.94 7.41
CA GLU A 48 -9.43 10.34 6.04
C GLU A 48 -8.41 11.36 5.53
N GLU A 49 -7.99 12.31 6.36
CA GLU A 49 -7.03 13.34 5.99
C GLU A 49 -5.66 12.75 5.66
N VAL A 50 -5.16 11.79 6.45
CA VAL A 50 -3.84 11.16 6.21
C VAL A 50 -3.80 10.46 4.85
N ILE A 51 -4.92 9.83 4.44
CA ILE A 51 -5.09 9.25 3.11
C ILE A 51 -5.17 10.36 2.07
N LYS A 52 -6.04 11.37 2.22
CA LYS A 52 -6.22 12.47 1.24
C LYS A 52 -4.93 13.26 1.00
N ARG A 53 -4.05 13.39 2.00
CA ARG A 53 -2.73 14.01 1.87
C ARG A 53 -1.68 13.12 1.22
N GLY A 54 -2.03 11.87 0.92
CA GLY A 54 -1.16 10.89 0.29
C GLY A 54 -0.03 10.43 1.20
N ALA A 55 -0.22 10.45 2.52
CA ALA A 55 0.79 9.97 3.47
C ALA A 55 0.75 8.44 3.61
N ILE A 56 -0.44 7.84 3.50
CA ILE A 56 -0.61 6.37 3.46
C ILE A 56 -1.66 5.96 2.42
N ILE A 57 -1.52 4.74 1.91
CA ILE A 57 -2.58 3.99 1.25
C ILE A 57 -2.79 2.69 2.04
N PRO A 58 -3.87 2.58 2.82
CA PRO A 58 -4.22 1.36 3.50
C PRO A 58 -5.04 0.42 2.59
N MET A 59 -4.80 -0.89 2.73
CA MET A 59 -5.49 -1.97 2.05
C MET A 59 -5.91 -3.01 3.09
N TYR A 60 -7.05 -2.81 3.73
CA TYR A 60 -7.61 -3.73 4.73
C TYR A 60 -9.14 -3.73 4.68
N PRO A 61 -9.82 -4.81 5.12
CA PRO A 61 -9.24 -6.10 5.49
C PRO A 61 -8.93 -6.98 4.26
N ILE A 62 -7.81 -7.69 4.31
CA ILE A 62 -7.44 -8.75 3.34
C ILE A 62 -6.96 -10.01 4.08
N PRO A 63 -7.05 -11.21 3.47
CA PRO A 63 -6.54 -12.43 4.10
C PRO A 63 -5.05 -12.36 4.44
N GLU A 64 -4.66 -12.98 5.56
CA GLU A 64 -3.26 -13.16 5.98
C GLU A 64 -2.58 -14.20 5.07
N LEU A 65 -1.97 -13.74 3.98
CA LEU A 65 -1.34 -14.56 2.93
C LEU A 65 -0.03 -13.91 2.44
N ASP A 66 0.69 -14.66 1.61
CA ASP A 66 1.87 -14.16 0.91
C ASP A 66 1.48 -13.54 -0.45
N TYR A 67 1.56 -12.22 -0.55
CA TYR A 67 1.17 -11.51 -1.77
C TYR A 67 2.36 -11.12 -2.64
N ASN A 68 2.22 -11.35 -3.95
CA ASN A 68 3.08 -10.76 -4.95
C ASN A 68 2.62 -9.33 -5.25
N ILE A 69 3.53 -8.35 -5.21
CA ILE A 69 3.23 -6.95 -5.49
C ILE A 69 4.02 -6.49 -6.71
N PHE A 70 3.33 -6.12 -7.78
CA PHE A 70 3.95 -5.54 -8.97
C PHE A 70 3.88 -4.01 -8.93
N ILE A 71 5.02 -3.35 -9.09
CA ILE A 71 5.11 -1.90 -9.16
C ILE A 71 5.19 -1.48 -10.62
N ASN A 72 4.18 -0.74 -11.08
CA ASN A 72 4.14 -0.18 -12.43
C ASN A 72 4.22 1.35 -12.36
N LEU A 73 5.32 1.93 -12.85
CA LEU A 73 5.54 3.37 -12.86
C LEU A 73 5.35 3.93 -14.28
N GLU A 74 4.47 4.93 -14.43
CA GLU A 74 4.25 5.67 -15.68
C GLU A 74 3.98 4.78 -16.91
N ASN A 75 3.27 3.66 -16.71
CA ASN A 75 2.99 2.65 -17.75
C ASN A 75 4.25 2.06 -18.42
N LYS A 76 5.42 2.09 -17.76
CA LYS A 76 6.70 1.63 -18.32
C LYS A 76 6.90 0.11 -18.28
N SER A 77 5.85 -0.70 -18.23
CA SER A 77 5.98 -2.16 -18.32
C SER A 77 4.67 -2.83 -18.72
N ASP A 78 4.76 -3.79 -19.63
CA ASP A 78 3.81 -4.89 -19.75
C ASP A 78 3.89 -5.69 -18.45
N VAL A 79 3.04 -5.38 -17.47
CA VAL A 79 2.85 -6.28 -16.33
C VAL A 79 2.28 -7.57 -16.90
N PRO A 80 2.95 -8.74 -16.73
CA PRO A 80 2.64 -9.97 -17.47
C PRO A 80 1.42 -10.69 -16.87
N ILE A 81 0.39 -9.94 -16.50
CA ILE A 81 -0.84 -10.47 -15.91
C ILE A 81 -1.94 -10.42 -16.98
N PRO A 82 -2.42 -11.58 -17.45
CA PRO A 82 -3.53 -11.66 -18.39
C PRO A 82 -4.78 -10.94 -17.87
N MET A 83 -5.56 -10.35 -18.77
CA MET A 83 -6.74 -9.57 -18.40
C MET A 83 -7.76 -10.42 -17.63
N GLU A 84 -7.86 -11.71 -17.96
CA GLU A 84 -8.74 -12.67 -17.32
C GLU A 84 -8.34 -13.05 -15.89
N TRP A 85 -7.13 -12.69 -15.43
CA TRP A 85 -6.71 -12.87 -14.03
C TRP A 85 -7.13 -11.69 -13.15
N LYS A 86 -7.48 -10.53 -13.75
CA LYS A 86 -7.85 -9.33 -12.99
C LYS A 86 -9.21 -9.54 -12.31
N LEU A 87 -9.25 -9.25 -11.02
CA LEU A 87 -10.45 -9.39 -10.18
C LEU A 87 -11.18 -8.05 -10.02
N PHE A 88 -10.42 -6.98 -9.81
CA PHE A 88 -10.93 -5.63 -9.63
C PHE A 88 -9.84 -4.61 -9.92
N GLU A 89 -10.25 -3.35 -10.11
CA GLU A 89 -9.38 -2.19 -10.07
C GLU A 89 -10.04 -1.13 -9.16
N THR A 90 -9.26 -0.50 -8.28
CA THR A 90 -9.76 0.52 -7.36
C THR A 90 -9.87 1.88 -8.03
N GLN A 91 -10.57 2.82 -7.38
CA GLN A 91 -10.31 4.23 -7.64
C GLN A 91 -8.85 4.58 -7.31
N THR A 92 -8.39 5.70 -7.84
CA THR A 92 -7.03 6.18 -7.63
C THR A 92 -6.86 6.75 -6.22
N PHE A 93 -5.89 6.22 -5.48
CA PHE A 93 -5.44 6.77 -4.21
C PHE A 93 -4.36 7.83 -4.42
N PRO A 94 -4.37 8.94 -3.69
CA PRO A 94 -3.24 9.86 -3.64
C PRO A 94 -2.07 9.24 -2.88
N LEU A 95 -0.86 9.47 -3.36
CA LEU A 95 0.38 9.19 -2.63
C LEU A 95 1.38 10.31 -2.93
N ARG A 96 1.98 10.87 -1.88
CA ARG A 96 3.09 11.81 -2.01
C ARG A 96 4.37 11.08 -1.69
N VAL A 97 5.37 11.24 -2.55
CA VAL A 97 6.70 10.67 -2.40
C VAL A 97 7.69 11.80 -2.17
N SER A 98 8.34 11.80 -1.00
CA SER A 98 9.22 12.87 -0.55
C SER A 98 10.67 12.42 -0.38
N SER A 99 10.91 11.12 -0.21
CA SER A 99 12.22 10.52 0.07
C SER A 99 12.76 9.62 -1.03
N GLU A 100 11.96 9.40 -2.07
CA GLU A 100 12.15 8.37 -3.09
C GLU A 100 12.01 6.92 -2.62
N VAL A 101 11.77 6.69 -1.33
CA VAL A 101 11.53 5.39 -0.73
C VAL A 101 10.04 5.24 -0.49
N VAL A 102 9.41 4.29 -1.20
CA VAL A 102 8.04 3.86 -0.93
C VAL A 102 8.10 2.46 -0.34
N ILE A 103 7.60 2.32 0.88
CA ILE A 103 7.49 1.07 1.61
C ILE A 103 6.12 0.46 1.32
N ILE A 104 6.10 -0.85 1.12
CA ILE A 104 4.91 -1.68 1.09
C ILE A 104 5.08 -2.67 2.24
N SER A 105 4.19 -2.61 3.22
CA SER A 105 4.30 -3.39 4.45
C SER A 105 2.97 -4.05 4.80
N ASP A 106 3.04 -5.11 5.58
CA ASP A 106 1.97 -5.51 6.48
C ASP A 106 1.49 -4.30 7.30
N ILE A 107 0.19 -4.25 7.57
CA ILE A 107 -0.49 -3.17 8.30
C ILE A 107 0.07 -2.98 9.72
N GLU A 108 0.74 -3.97 10.31
CA GLU A 108 1.47 -3.86 11.58
C GLU A 108 2.40 -2.64 11.63
N ALA A 109 2.98 -2.24 10.49
CA ALA A 109 3.83 -1.05 10.39
C ALA A 109 3.19 0.23 10.93
N ILE A 110 1.85 0.33 10.89
CA ILE A 110 1.10 1.45 11.45
C ILE A 110 0.30 1.05 12.71
N MET A 111 0.39 -0.19 13.17
CA MET A 111 -0.07 -0.63 14.49
C MET A 111 0.98 -0.38 15.57
N ASP A 112 2.25 -0.45 15.21
CA ASP A 112 3.37 -0.06 16.06
C ASP A 112 4.41 0.70 15.23
N TRP A 113 4.11 1.98 14.97
CA TRP A 113 4.95 2.83 14.14
C TRP A 113 6.34 3.09 14.75
N GLU A 114 7.37 2.65 14.04
CA GLU A 114 8.78 2.87 14.37
C GLU A 114 9.42 3.88 13.41
N GLU A 115 9.33 5.17 13.72
CA GLU A 115 9.83 6.26 12.87
C GLU A 115 11.31 6.08 12.47
N GLU A 116 12.19 5.83 13.43
CA GLU A 116 13.64 5.72 13.19
C GLU A 116 13.96 4.59 12.20
N PHE A 117 13.28 3.45 12.33
CA PHE A 117 13.45 2.31 11.44
C PHE A 117 13.00 2.66 10.02
N TYR A 118 11.77 3.15 9.86
CA TYR A 118 11.19 3.38 8.54
C TYR A 118 11.78 4.59 7.81
N VAL A 119 12.11 5.69 8.50
CA VAL A 119 12.75 6.86 7.87
C VAL A 119 14.15 6.52 7.37
N ASN A 120 14.85 5.62 8.06
CA ASN A 120 16.19 5.18 7.70
C ASN A 120 16.21 3.78 7.07
N TYR A 121 15.11 3.33 6.47
CA TYR A 121 14.89 1.94 6.06
C TYR A 121 16.05 1.31 5.27
N GLU A 122 16.69 2.07 4.37
CA GLU A 122 17.83 1.58 3.59
C GLU A 122 19.10 1.28 4.41
N ASN A 123 19.23 1.87 5.60
CA ASN A 123 20.31 1.58 6.56
C ASN A 123 20.01 0.32 7.38
N TYR A 124 18.75 -0.10 7.44
CA TYR A 124 18.25 -1.23 8.24
C TYR A 124 17.83 -2.43 7.37
N LEU A 125 18.33 -2.53 6.14
CA LEU A 125 17.96 -3.62 5.22
C LEU A 125 18.30 -5.03 5.74
N ASP A 126 19.31 -5.16 6.61
CA ASP A 126 19.67 -6.43 7.24
C ASP A 126 18.71 -6.83 8.39
N GLU A 127 17.91 -5.88 8.87
CA GLU A 127 16.94 -6.06 9.96
C GLU A 127 15.50 -6.24 9.45
N ARG A 128 15.27 -6.10 8.14
CA ARG A 128 13.93 -6.22 7.56
C ARG A 128 13.39 -7.65 7.60
N SER A 129 12.10 -7.76 7.88
CA SER A 129 11.33 -9.01 7.80
C SER A 129 10.81 -9.25 6.37
N THR A 130 10.14 -10.38 6.16
CA THR A 130 9.35 -10.61 4.93
C THR A 130 8.01 -9.87 4.91
N SER A 131 7.66 -9.18 6.00
CA SER A 131 6.41 -8.42 6.11
C SER A 131 6.52 -7.01 5.55
N ASN A 132 7.70 -6.57 5.10
CA ASN A 132 7.86 -5.30 4.40
C ASN A 132 8.95 -5.38 3.33
N ASP A 133 8.78 -4.57 2.29
CA ASP A 133 9.80 -4.31 1.28
C ASP A 133 9.61 -2.88 0.74
N TYR A 134 10.54 -2.43 -0.09
CA TYR A 134 10.51 -1.08 -0.62
C TYR A 134 10.78 -1.04 -2.12
N THR A 135 10.40 0.09 -2.72
CA THR A 135 10.70 0.41 -4.11
C THR A 135 11.11 1.87 -4.24
N LYS A 136 11.94 2.15 -5.25
CA LYS A 136 12.38 3.51 -5.57
C LYS A 136 11.41 4.17 -6.53
N ILE A 137 10.67 5.17 -6.05
CA ILE A 137 9.79 6.02 -6.87
C ILE A 137 10.33 7.44 -6.84
N PRO A 138 10.51 8.15 -7.95
CA PRO A 138 10.96 9.55 -7.92
C PRO A 138 10.05 10.42 -7.06
N MET A 139 10.59 11.49 -6.46
CA MET A 139 9.78 12.42 -5.66
C MET A 139 8.63 13.02 -6.48
N GLY A 140 7.47 13.24 -5.86
CA GLY A 140 6.33 13.89 -6.51
C GLY A 140 4.97 13.48 -5.96
N ASN A 141 3.93 13.98 -6.62
CA ASN A 141 2.55 13.61 -6.35
C ASN A 141 2.14 12.49 -7.32
N TYR A 142 1.54 11.44 -6.78
CA TYR A 142 1.12 10.27 -7.53
C TYR A 142 -0.35 9.97 -7.28
N GLY A 143 -1.01 9.53 -8.34
CA GLY A 143 -2.18 8.69 -8.23
C GLY A 143 -1.78 7.23 -8.34
N VAL A 144 -2.29 6.40 -7.43
CA VAL A 144 -2.04 4.95 -7.39
C VAL A 144 -3.37 4.21 -7.55
N SER A 145 -3.56 3.52 -8.68
CA SER A 145 -4.65 2.52 -8.79
C SER A 145 -4.14 1.15 -8.40
N ILE A 146 -4.98 0.38 -7.72
CA ILE A 146 -4.66 -0.97 -7.25
C ILE A 146 -5.48 -1.96 -8.06
N THR A 147 -4.82 -2.89 -8.75
CA THR A 147 -5.48 -4.01 -9.42
C THR A 147 -5.21 -5.29 -8.65
N GLY A 148 -6.25 -5.94 -8.14
CA GLY A 148 -6.15 -7.29 -7.60
C GLY A 148 -6.17 -8.32 -8.73
N TYR A 149 -5.30 -9.33 -8.66
CA TYR A 149 -5.26 -10.41 -9.65
C TYR A 149 -5.11 -11.79 -9.00
N CYS A 150 -5.63 -12.81 -9.67
CA CYS A 150 -5.45 -14.21 -9.29
C CYS A 150 -5.54 -15.10 -10.52
N GLU A 151 -4.58 -16.01 -10.68
CA GLU A 151 -4.60 -17.03 -11.72
C GLU A 151 -5.79 -17.99 -11.52
N PRO A 152 -6.66 -18.17 -12.53
CA PRO A 152 -7.84 -19.00 -12.41
C PRO A 152 -7.50 -20.50 -12.42
N ASN A 153 -8.31 -21.28 -11.70
CA ASN A 153 -8.28 -22.76 -11.71
C ASN A 153 -6.99 -23.40 -11.19
N LYS A 154 -6.20 -22.69 -10.37
CA LYS A 154 -4.97 -23.20 -9.74
C LYS A 154 -5.07 -23.43 -8.24
N GLY A 155 -6.08 -22.87 -7.57
CA GLY A 155 -6.24 -23.01 -6.12
C GLY A 155 -4.99 -22.52 -5.40
N ALA A 156 -4.45 -23.33 -4.49
CA ALA A 156 -3.25 -23.01 -3.71
C ALA A 156 -1.98 -22.73 -4.56
N GLU A 157 -1.94 -23.18 -5.81
CA GLU A 157 -0.79 -22.96 -6.72
C GLU A 157 -0.94 -21.70 -7.59
N ALA A 158 -2.02 -20.92 -7.42
CA ALA A 158 -2.25 -19.72 -8.22
C ALA A 158 -1.14 -18.68 -8.00
N ASP A 159 -0.73 -17.96 -9.05
CA ASP A 159 -0.11 -16.64 -8.87
C ASP A 159 -1.22 -15.62 -8.57
N TYR A 160 -1.09 -14.89 -7.47
CA TYR A 160 -2.05 -13.89 -7.03
C TYR A 160 -1.36 -12.74 -6.32
N GLY A 161 -2.05 -11.61 -6.26
CA GLY A 161 -1.53 -10.42 -5.61
C GLY A 161 -2.09 -9.14 -6.17
N TYR A 162 -1.25 -8.11 -6.15
CA TYR A 162 -1.64 -6.74 -6.49
C TYR A 162 -0.69 -6.12 -7.50
N ILE A 163 -1.26 -5.26 -8.35
CA ILE A 163 -0.50 -4.34 -9.20
C ILE A 163 -0.77 -2.93 -8.69
N LEU A 164 0.29 -2.21 -8.34
CA LEU A 164 0.26 -0.81 -7.95
C LEU A 164 0.67 0.03 -9.17
N ASN A 165 -0.29 0.74 -9.76
CA ASN A 165 -0.07 1.58 -10.93
C ASN A 165 0.12 3.03 -10.51
N PHE A 166 1.37 3.50 -10.54
CA PHE A 166 1.76 4.86 -10.21
C PHE A 166 1.70 5.77 -11.43
N GLN A 167 0.85 6.78 -11.36
CA GLN A 167 0.74 7.85 -12.34
C GLN A 167 1.14 9.18 -11.69
N ARG A 168 2.23 9.77 -12.17
CA ARG A 168 2.71 11.07 -11.67
C ARG A 168 1.78 12.20 -12.13
N GLY A 169 1.51 13.13 -11.23
CA GLY A 169 0.72 14.34 -11.49
C GLY A 169 1.42 15.60 -10.94
N SER A 170 0.97 16.77 -11.39
CA SER A 170 1.38 18.04 -10.79
C SER A 170 0.81 18.24 -9.39
N GLU A 171 -0.38 17.68 -9.14
CA GLU A 171 -1.12 17.75 -7.88
C GLU A 171 -1.49 16.33 -7.42
N LEU A 172 -1.80 16.17 -6.12
CA LEU A 172 -2.37 14.92 -5.64
C LEU A 172 -3.79 14.76 -6.19
N PRO A 173 -4.19 13.56 -6.65
CA PRO A 173 -5.57 13.33 -7.04
C PRO A 173 -6.49 13.44 -5.82
N THR A 174 -7.68 13.97 -6.03
CA THR A 174 -8.71 13.98 -4.98
C THR A 174 -9.20 12.57 -4.71
N PHE A 175 -9.09 12.12 -3.47
CA PHE A 175 -9.77 10.91 -3.01
C PHE A 175 -11.14 11.26 -2.43
N ILE A 176 -12.19 10.67 -2.98
CA ILE A 176 -13.56 10.84 -2.46
C ILE A 176 -13.93 9.55 -1.73
N PHE A 177 -14.16 9.67 -0.42
CA PHE A 177 -14.72 8.57 0.36
C PHE A 177 -16.19 8.41 0.00
N THR A 178 -16.56 7.22 -0.45
CA THR A 178 -17.96 6.82 -0.67
C THR A 178 -18.50 5.90 0.42
N LYS A 179 -17.59 5.45 1.29
CA LYS A 179 -17.73 4.48 2.38
C LYS A 179 -16.44 4.48 3.19
N SER A 180 -16.45 3.82 4.35
CA SER A 180 -15.27 3.66 5.19
C SER A 180 -14.21 2.81 4.50
N ILE A 181 -12.95 2.97 4.90
CA ILE A 181 -11.81 2.36 4.20
C ILE A 181 -11.84 0.82 4.26
N ASP A 182 -12.31 0.26 5.38
CA ASP A 182 -12.53 -1.17 5.63
C ASP A 182 -13.68 -1.77 4.83
N GLU A 183 -14.51 -0.92 4.21
CA GLU A 183 -15.60 -1.34 3.33
C GLU A 183 -15.18 -1.40 1.85
N TYR A 184 -13.97 -0.97 1.48
CA TYR A 184 -13.44 -1.16 0.13
C TYR A 184 -13.01 -2.61 -0.08
N ASN A 185 -13.32 -3.16 -1.25
CA ASN A 185 -12.96 -4.54 -1.56
C ASN A 185 -11.53 -4.60 -2.09
N PHE A 186 -10.62 -5.07 -1.24
CA PHE A 186 -9.24 -5.40 -1.62
C PHE A 186 -8.99 -6.91 -1.68
N ILE A 187 -10.01 -7.75 -1.49
CA ILE A 187 -9.81 -9.18 -1.26
C ILE A 187 -9.31 -9.88 -2.53
N VAL A 188 -8.12 -10.45 -2.42
CA VAL A 188 -7.57 -11.44 -3.34
C VAL A 188 -7.32 -12.71 -2.53
N ASP A 189 -8.09 -13.75 -2.82
CA ASP A 189 -8.02 -15.04 -2.13
C ASP A 189 -8.06 -16.18 -3.17
N PRO A 190 -6.94 -16.89 -3.40
CA PRO A 190 -6.86 -17.96 -4.38
C PRO A 190 -7.63 -19.22 -3.96
N LEU A 191 -8.04 -19.33 -2.70
CA LEU A 191 -8.78 -20.48 -2.14
C LEU A 191 -10.29 -20.22 -2.09
N ARG A 192 -10.73 -18.98 -2.28
CA ARG A 192 -12.14 -18.62 -2.29
C ARG A 192 -12.85 -19.28 -3.47
N LYS A 193 -13.71 -20.24 -3.17
CA LYS A 193 -14.58 -20.86 -4.18
C LYS A 193 -15.55 -19.79 -4.72
N LYS A 194 -15.57 -19.64 -6.05
CA LYS A 194 -16.59 -18.85 -6.76
C LYS A 194 -17.99 -19.39 -6.53
#